data_AF-A0A9J6F171-F1
#
_entry.id   AF-A0A9J6F171-F1
#
_cell.length_a   1.000
_cell.length_b   1.000
_cell.length_c   1.000
_cell.angle_alpha   90.00
_cell.angle_beta   90.00
_cell.angle_gamma   90.00
#
_symmetry.space_group_name_H-M   'P 1'
#
loop_
_entity.id
_entity.type
_entity.pdbx_description
1 polymer ?
#
loop_
_entity_poly.entity_id
_entity_poly.type
_entity_poly.pdbx_seq_one_letter_code
_entity_poly.pdbx_strand_id
1 'polypeptide(L)'
;MSECSSLESIPEVKLDNGRFKYVLIKVHDKTDPNRSKLLVRGSASATYHADIYEREMSKIESNSDFETECLGGGRIIHNPDCGEIKVFGYSQGYGQADHSKAVEILKRNFPDYKSITWFAFSCAPERGLKVLEKETAALNAASLECECLGGGYIIHIPDTKELKVYGNSQTYGQADHAKTTEILKKQYPTYSSITWSNDAIV
;
A
#
# COMPACT_ATOMS: atom_id res chain seq x y z
N MET A 1 -25.49 32.86 -15.17
CA MET A 1 -24.91 31.81 -16.03
C MET A 1 -24.17 30.89 -15.11
N SER A 2 -24.73 29.73 -14.80
CA SER A 2 -24.12 28.75 -13.90
C SER A 2 -22.94 28.11 -14.63
N GLU A 3 -21.72 28.26 -14.11
CA GLU A 3 -20.58 27.48 -14.59
C GLU A 3 -20.88 26.01 -14.29
N CYS A 4 -21.24 25.24 -15.32
CA CYS A 4 -21.39 23.80 -15.19
C CYS A 4 -19.97 23.22 -15.07
N SER A 5 -19.52 23.05 -13.83
CA SER A 5 -18.26 22.40 -13.47
C SER A 5 -18.13 21.11 -14.26
N SER A 6 -17.24 21.05 -15.26
CA SER A 6 -17.05 19.84 -16.05
C SER A 6 -16.16 18.87 -15.30
N LEU A 7 -16.50 17.57 -15.31
CA LEU A 7 -15.71 16.50 -14.67
C LEU A 7 -14.23 16.50 -15.12
N GLU A 8 -13.98 16.96 -16.34
CA GLU A 8 -12.62 17.12 -16.91
C GLU A 8 -11.78 18.19 -16.21
N SER A 9 -12.40 19.22 -15.64
CA SER A 9 -11.69 20.28 -14.91
C SER A 9 -11.06 19.79 -13.60
N ILE A 10 -11.55 18.65 -13.07
CA ILE A 10 -11.01 18.07 -11.84
C ILE A 10 -9.74 17.30 -12.19
N PRO A 11 -8.56 17.69 -11.67
CA PRO A 11 -7.30 17.02 -11.98
C PRO A 11 -7.31 15.58 -11.47
N GLU A 12 -6.88 14.62 -12.29
CA GLU A 12 -6.86 13.20 -11.90
C GLU A 12 -5.95 12.93 -10.71
N VAL A 13 -4.83 13.65 -10.60
CA VAL A 13 -3.79 13.37 -9.61
C VAL A 13 -3.41 14.63 -8.83
N LYS A 14 -3.30 14.49 -7.50
CA LYS A 14 -2.61 15.46 -6.64
C LYS A 14 -1.79 14.69 -5.60
N LEU A 15 -0.48 14.84 -5.64
CA LEU A 15 0.47 14.17 -4.76
C LEU A 15 1.47 15.18 -4.20
N ASP A 16 1.85 14.98 -2.94
CA ASP A 16 3.03 15.62 -2.36
C ASP A 16 4.30 14.82 -2.70
N ASN A 17 5.45 15.25 -2.20
CA ASN A 17 6.73 14.54 -2.32
C ASN A 17 7.02 13.74 -1.04
N GLY A 18 7.82 12.68 -1.15
CA GLY A 18 8.20 11.82 -0.03
C GLY A 18 7.22 10.67 0.21
N ARG A 19 7.11 10.21 1.47
CA ARG A 19 6.25 9.08 1.86
C ARG A 19 4.99 9.58 2.56
N PHE A 20 3.81 9.20 2.08
CA PHE A 20 2.55 9.69 2.60
C PHE A 20 1.37 8.75 2.35
N LYS A 21 0.23 9.04 2.99
CA LYS A 21 -1.04 8.33 2.81
C LYS A 21 -1.73 8.82 1.54
N TYR A 22 -2.46 7.93 0.88
CA TYR A 22 -3.25 8.27 -0.30
C TYR A 22 -4.60 7.56 -0.29
N VAL A 23 -5.59 8.16 -0.94
CA VAL A 23 -6.92 7.58 -1.21
C VAL A 23 -7.21 7.54 -2.71
N LEU A 24 -7.95 6.52 -3.13
CA LEU A 24 -8.52 6.42 -4.48
C LEU A 24 -9.98 6.85 -4.39
N ILE A 25 -10.35 7.90 -5.11
CA ILE A 25 -11.69 8.49 -5.05
C ILE A 25 -12.36 8.31 -6.40
N LYS A 26 -13.60 7.85 -6.41
CA LYS A 26 -14.48 7.93 -7.56
C LYS A 26 -15.32 9.20 -7.46
N VAL A 27 -15.40 9.94 -8.55
CA VAL A 27 -16.31 11.07 -8.69
C VAL A 27 -17.31 10.71 -9.76
N HIS A 28 -18.60 10.85 -9.48
CA HIS A 28 -19.67 10.62 -10.45
C HIS A 28 -20.64 11.79 -10.49
N ASP A 29 -21.22 12.00 -11.66
CA ASP A 29 -22.26 12.99 -11.89
C ASP A 29 -23.58 12.49 -11.30
N LYS A 30 -24.25 13.32 -10.48
CA LYS A 30 -25.57 12.98 -9.91
C LYS A 30 -26.65 12.90 -10.99
N THR A 31 -26.44 13.57 -12.13
CA THR A 31 -27.40 13.62 -13.24
C THR A 31 -27.18 12.51 -14.26
N ASP A 32 -25.95 11.98 -14.39
CA ASP A 32 -25.61 10.88 -15.29
C ASP A 32 -24.72 9.83 -14.60
N PRO A 33 -25.27 8.67 -14.22
CA PRO A 33 -24.52 7.62 -13.53
C PRO A 33 -23.41 6.98 -14.38
N ASN A 34 -23.43 7.15 -15.71
CA ASN A 34 -22.37 6.65 -16.58
C ASN A 34 -21.14 7.57 -16.61
N ARG A 35 -21.28 8.81 -16.14
CA ARG A 35 -20.22 9.81 -16.17
C ARG A 35 -19.45 9.80 -14.85
N SER A 36 -18.35 9.06 -14.81
CA SER A 36 -17.49 8.97 -13.63
C SER A 36 -16.00 9.05 -13.95
N LYS A 37 -15.21 9.46 -12.96
CA LYS A 37 -13.76 9.65 -13.06
C LYS A 37 -13.09 9.18 -11.78
N LEU A 38 -11.91 8.58 -11.91
CA LEU A 38 -11.10 8.16 -10.77
C LEU A 38 -10.01 9.20 -10.48
N LEU A 39 -9.81 9.48 -9.21
CA LEU A 39 -8.85 10.45 -8.71
C LEU A 39 -7.88 9.78 -7.74
N VAL A 40 -6.60 10.11 -7.86
CA VAL A 40 -5.57 9.74 -6.89
C VAL A 40 -5.21 10.99 -6.08
N ARG A 41 -5.36 10.91 -4.77
CA ARG A 41 -5.08 12.01 -3.84
C ARG A 41 -4.16 11.53 -2.73
N GLY A 42 -3.03 12.20 -2.53
CA GLY A 42 -2.10 11.89 -1.45
C GLY A 42 -1.48 13.16 -0.88
N SER A 43 -1.31 13.22 0.45
CA SER A 43 -0.65 14.35 1.10
C SER A 43 0.22 13.92 2.26
N ALA A 44 1.43 14.48 2.32
CA ALA A 44 2.39 14.32 3.41
C ALA A 44 1.94 14.98 4.71
N SER A 45 1.06 15.98 4.63
CA SER A 45 0.49 16.66 5.81
C SER A 45 -0.67 15.91 6.47
N ALA A 46 -1.22 14.89 5.80
CA ALA A 46 -2.40 14.18 6.29
C ALA A 46 -2.03 13.08 7.29
N THR A 47 -2.59 13.17 8.50
CA THR A 47 -2.42 12.16 9.53
C THR A 47 -3.22 10.91 9.19
N TYR A 48 -4.42 11.06 8.63
CA TYR A 48 -5.30 9.96 8.28
C TYR A 48 -5.76 10.01 6.82
N HIS A 49 -6.22 8.87 6.31
CA HIS A 49 -6.85 8.77 4.99
C HIS A 49 -8.14 9.59 4.89
N ALA A 50 -8.90 9.67 6.00
CA ALA A 50 -10.13 10.45 6.10
C ALA A 50 -9.87 11.94 5.85
N ASP A 51 -8.81 12.52 6.44
CA ASP A 51 -8.44 13.93 6.25
C ASP A 51 -8.24 14.29 4.77
N ILE A 52 -7.68 13.37 3.97
CA ILE A 52 -7.47 13.56 2.53
C ILE A 52 -8.80 13.51 1.80
N TYR A 53 -9.62 12.52 2.14
CA TYR A 53 -10.92 12.31 1.50
C TYR A 53 -11.89 13.46 1.79
N GLU A 54 -12.09 13.80 3.06
CA GLU A 54 -13.00 14.88 3.50
C GLU A 54 -12.62 16.21 2.86
N ARG A 55 -11.33 16.55 2.83
CA ARG A 55 -10.85 17.78 2.19
C ARG A 55 -11.18 17.84 0.71
N GLU A 56 -11.05 16.74 -0.02
CA GLU A 56 -11.31 16.72 -1.46
C GLU A 56 -12.80 16.58 -1.77
N MET A 57 -13.54 15.79 -1.00
CA MET A 57 -15.00 15.69 -1.03
C MET A 57 -15.64 17.06 -0.84
N SER A 58 -15.28 17.80 0.23
CA SER A 58 -15.82 19.13 0.46
C SER A 58 -15.53 20.10 -0.69
N LYS A 59 -14.35 20.02 -1.33
CA LYS A 59 -14.04 20.90 -2.48
C LYS A 59 -14.85 20.57 -3.72
N ILE A 60 -15.09 19.29 -3.98
CA ILE A 60 -15.80 18.83 -5.18
C ILE A 60 -17.30 19.05 -4.99
N GLU A 61 -17.87 18.56 -3.89
CA GLU A 61 -19.33 18.55 -3.69
C GLU A 61 -19.92 19.91 -3.33
N SER A 62 -19.15 20.84 -2.75
CA SER A 62 -19.69 22.15 -2.36
C SER A 62 -20.15 23.02 -3.53
N ASN A 63 -19.60 22.81 -4.74
CA ASN A 63 -19.83 23.68 -5.90
C ASN A 63 -20.13 22.89 -7.19
N SER A 64 -20.61 21.65 -7.08
CA SER A 64 -20.92 20.85 -8.26
C SER A 64 -22.02 19.83 -8.02
N ASP A 65 -22.65 19.40 -9.11
CA ASP A 65 -23.59 18.27 -9.14
C ASP A 65 -22.85 16.92 -9.11
N PHE A 66 -21.61 16.88 -8.62
CA PHE A 66 -20.85 15.66 -8.42
C PHE A 66 -21.02 15.11 -7.01
N GLU A 67 -20.85 13.81 -6.89
CA GLU A 67 -20.74 13.07 -5.63
C GLU A 67 -19.44 12.27 -5.66
N THR A 68 -18.85 12.09 -4.48
CA THR A 68 -17.58 11.38 -4.33
C THR A 68 -17.74 10.12 -3.49
N GLU A 69 -16.96 9.10 -3.83
CA GLU A 69 -16.92 7.81 -3.13
C GLU A 69 -15.46 7.42 -2.91
N CYS A 70 -15.07 7.11 -1.67
CA CYS A 70 -13.74 6.59 -1.36
C CYS A 70 -13.68 5.08 -1.66
N LEU A 71 -12.93 4.69 -2.68
CA LEU A 71 -12.73 3.28 -3.09
C LEU A 71 -11.58 2.58 -2.34
N GLY A 72 -11.14 3.16 -1.21
CA GLY A 72 -10.04 2.66 -0.40
C GLY A 72 -8.81 3.55 -0.42
N GLY A 73 -7.74 3.09 0.23
CA GLY A 73 -6.48 3.82 0.25
C GLY A 73 -5.24 2.96 0.44
N GLY A 74 -4.12 3.64 0.65
CA GLY A 74 -2.81 3.04 0.88
C GLY A 74 -1.77 4.09 1.20
N ARG A 75 -0.52 3.83 0.81
CA ARG A 75 0.61 4.73 0.94
C ARG A 75 1.32 4.86 -0.41
N ILE A 76 1.87 6.05 -0.63
CA ILE A 76 2.69 6.36 -1.80
C ILE A 76 4.05 6.84 -1.30
N ILE A 77 5.12 6.38 -1.96
CA ILE A 77 6.42 7.03 -1.95
C ILE A 77 6.58 7.70 -3.31
N HIS A 78 6.69 9.02 -3.31
CA HIS A 78 6.89 9.84 -4.50
C HIS A 78 8.26 10.50 -4.43
N ASN A 79 9.13 10.15 -5.37
CA ASN A 79 10.46 10.71 -5.52
C ASN A 79 10.60 11.34 -6.91
N PRO A 80 10.31 12.65 -7.05
CA PRO A 80 10.43 13.36 -8.32
C PRO A 80 11.85 13.38 -8.87
N ASP A 81 12.87 13.48 -8.01
CA ASP A 81 14.28 13.59 -8.42
C ASP A 81 14.75 12.31 -9.13
N CYS A 82 14.25 11.15 -8.70
CA CYS A 82 14.52 9.87 -9.36
C CYS A 82 13.48 9.51 -10.44
N GLY A 83 12.38 10.24 -10.55
CA GLY A 83 11.24 9.89 -11.39
C GLY A 83 10.59 8.57 -10.97
N GLU A 84 10.42 8.35 -9.66
CA GLU A 84 9.88 7.11 -9.10
C GLU A 84 8.62 7.33 -8.26
N ILE A 85 7.61 6.48 -8.47
CA ILE A 85 6.42 6.38 -7.62
C ILE A 85 6.18 4.93 -7.23
N LYS A 86 6.00 4.67 -5.93
CA LYS A 86 5.71 3.33 -5.38
C LYS A 86 4.42 3.38 -4.58
N VAL A 87 3.44 2.55 -4.95
CA VAL A 87 2.13 2.46 -4.30
C VAL A 87 1.99 1.15 -3.52
N PHE A 88 1.57 1.19 -2.25
CA PHE A 88 1.49 0.00 -1.39
C PHE A 88 0.59 0.19 -0.15
N GLY A 89 0.32 -0.90 0.58
CA GLY A 89 -0.36 -0.87 1.87
C GLY A 89 -1.88 -0.69 1.77
N TYR A 90 -2.52 -0.24 2.85
CA TYR A 90 -3.98 -0.10 2.92
C TYR A 90 -4.39 1.08 3.82
N SER A 91 -5.65 1.51 3.71
CA SER A 91 -6.32 2.41 4.66
C SER A 91 -6.98 1.63 5.77
N GLN A 92 -6.77 2.04 7.03
CA GLN A 92 -7.45 1.41 8.17
C GLN A 92 -8.97 1.64 8.14
N GLY A 93 -9.42 2.81 7.68
CA GLY A 93 -10.85 3.18 7.65
C GLY A 93 -11.57 2.78 6.36
N TYR A 94 -10.86 2.72 5.23
CA TYR A 94 -11.46 2.50 3.90
C TYR A 94 -11.01 1.20 3.22
N GLY A 95 -10.14 0.42 3.85
CA GLY A 95 -9.56 -0.78 3.25
C GLY A 95 -8.51 -0.48 2.18
N GLN A 96 -8.12 -1.52 1.44
CA GLN A 96 -7.11 -1.44 0.39
C GLN A 96 -7.74 -0.95 -0.92
N ALA A 97 -7.20 0.13 -1.48
CA ALA A 97 -7.57 0.57 -2.82
C ALA A 97 -7.06 -0.39 -3.90
N ASP A 98 -7.69 -0.36 -5.07
CA ASP A 98 -7.14 -0.95 -6.28
C ASP A 98 -5.89 -0.16 -6.75
N HIS A 99 -4.72 -0.59 -6.26
CA HIS A 99 -3.45 0.05 -6.59
C HIS A 99 -3.10 -0.06 -8.09
N SER A 100 -3.64 -1.06 -8.79
CA SER A 100 -3.39 -1.21 -10.22
C SER A 100 -4.00 -0.05 -11.01
N LYS A 101 -5.25 0.31 -10.71
CA LYS A 101 -5.93 1.50 -11.25
C LYS A 101 -5.23 2.78 -10.84
N ALA A 102 -4.80 2.89 -9.58
CA ALA A 102 -4.05 4.05 -9.13
C ALA A 102 -2.76 4.24 -9.96
N VAL A 103 -1.99 3.17 -10.18
CA VAL A 103 -0.77 3.22 -10.99
C VAL A 103 -1.06 3.54 -12.46
N GLU A 104 -2.14 3.04 -13.03
CA GLU A 104 -2.55 3.39 -14.40
C GLU A 104 -2.81 4.89 -14.54
N ILE A 105 -3.56 5.48 -13.60
CA ILE A 105 -3.80 6.93 -13.57
C ILE A 105 -2.49 7.70 -13.40
N LEU A 106 -1.61 7.24 -12.50
CA LEU A 106 -0.31 7.87 -12.25
C LEU A 106 0.59 7.82 -13.49
N LYS A 107 0.64 6.70 -14.22
CA LYS A 107 1.41 6.58 -15.46
C LYS A 107 0.94 7.53 -16.54
N ARG A 108 -0.37 7.77 -16.65
CA ARG A 108 -0.93 8.75 -17.59
C ARG A 108 -0.57 10.20 -17.22
N ASN A 109 -0.44 10.50 -15.92
CA ASN A 109 -0.15 11.86 -15.44
C ASN A 109 1.35 12.15 -15.25
N PHE A 110 2.20 11.11 -15.19
CA PHE A 110 3.65 11.22 -15.08
C PHE A 110 4.35 10.36 -16.15
N PRO A 111 4.19 10.68 -17.45
CA PRO A 111 4.74 9.87 -18.54
C PRO A 111 6.28 9.84 -18.55
N ASP A 112 6.94 10.87 -18.00
CA ASP A 112 8.39 11.01 -17.98
C ASP A 112 9.06 10.26 -16.81
N TYR A 113 8.27 9.63 -15.93
CA TYR A 113 8.80 8.94 -14.77
C TYR A 113 9.34 7.56 -15.16
N LYS A 114 10.54 7.23 -14.68
CA LYS A 114 11.24 5.99 -15.01
C LYS A 114 10.53 4.76 -14.46
N SER A 115 9.95 4.86 -13.27
CA SER A 115 9.33 3.71 -12.60
C SER A 115 8.12 4.11 -11.77
N ILE A 116 6.95 3.60 -12.17
CA ILE A 116 5.70 3.71 -11.41
C ILE A 116 5.17 2.30 -11.18
N THR A 117 5.27 1.82 -9.94
CA THR A 117 4.93 0.45 -9.57
C THR A 117 4.02 0.40 -8.36
N TRP A 118 3.28 -0.69 -8.24
CA TRP A 118 2.55 -1.02 -7.02
C TRP A 118 2.96 -2.39 -6.53
N PHE A 119 2.95 -2.55 -5.21
CA PHE A 119 3.15 -3.86 -4.58
C PHE A 119 1.84 -4.32 -4.00
N ALA A 120 1.37 -5.47 -4.49
CA ALA A 120 0.34 -6.25 -3.83
C ALA A 120 0.93 -6.82 -2.54
N PHE A 121 1.01 -6.03 -1.47
CA PHE A 121 0.89 -6.63 -0.16
C PHE A 121 -0.56 -7.07 -0.07
N SER A 122 -0.86 -8.27 -0.56
CA SER A 122 -2.10 -8.91 -0.19
C SER A 122 -2.03 -9.10 1.31
N CYS A 123 -2.65 -8.17 2.03
CA CYS A 123 -3.17 -8.44 3.34
C CYS A 123 -4.38 -9.36 3.12
N ALA A 124 -4.11 -10.59 2.66
CA ALA A 124 -5.01 -11.69 2.94
C ALA A 124 -4.62 -12.09 4.37
N PRO A 125 -5.47 -11.87 5.39
CA PRO A 125 -5.25 -12.42 6.73
C PRO A 125 -5.00 -13.96 6.70
N GLU A 126 -5.27 -14.61 5.57
CA GLU A 126 -5.05 -16.04 5.33
C GLU A 126 -3.60 -16.45 4.95
N ARG A 127 -2.67 -15.54 4.61
CA ARG A 127 -1.35 -15.98 4.11
C ARG A 127 -0.43 -16.53 5.20
N GLY A 128 -0.53 -16.04 6.44
CA GLY A 128 0.19 -16.65 7.57
C GLY A 128 -0.27 -18.10 7.79
N LEU A 129 -1.59 -18.34 7.66
CA LEU A 129 -2.19 -19.66 7.79
C LEU A 129 -1.73 -20.60 6.66
N LYS A 130 -1.71 -20.14 5.40
CA LYS A 130 -1.29 -20.97 4.24
C LYS A 130 0.20 -21.36 4.25
N VAL A 131 1.08 -20.50 4.78
CA VAL A 131 2.51 -20.84 4.92
C VAL A 131 2.67 -21.92 5.99
N LEU A 132 2.04 -21.73 7.15
CA LEU A 132 2.10 -22.71 8.23
C LEU A 132 1.46 -24.04 7.81
N GLU A 133 0.24 -24.04 7.26
CA GLU A 133 -0.44 -25.27 6.80
C GLU A 133 0.39 -26.07 5.79
N LYS A 134 1.05 -25.38 4.85
CA LYS A 134 1.90 -26.05 3.85
C LYS A 134 3.16 -26.67 4.47
N GLU A 135 3.82 -25.95 5.38
CA GLU A 135 5.01 -26.46 6.07
C GLU A 135 4.65 -27.56 7.08
N THR A 136 3.57 -27.40 7.83
CA THR A 136 3.01 -28.39 8.74
C THR A 136 2.60 -29.67 8.00
N ALA A 137 1.99 -29.56 6.81
CA ALA A 137 1.69 -30.74 5.99
C ALA A 137 2.97 -31.49 5.54
N ALA A 138 4.03 -30.75 5.19
CA ALA A 138 5.32 -31.34 4.83
C ALA A 138 6.04 -31.99 6.04
N LEU A 139 5.92 -31.39 7.23
CA LEU A 139 6.53 -31.89 8.47
C LEU A 139 5.76 -33.05 9.11
N ASN A 140 4.42 -33.04 9.05
CA ASN A 140 3.59 -34.17 9.47
C ASN A 140 3.83 -35.40 8.61
N ALA A 141 4.10 -35.23 7.31
CA ALA A 141 4.54 -36.33 6.44
C ALA A 141 5.90 -36.91 6.86
N ALA A 142 6.70 -36.15 7.62
CA ALA A 142 7.95 -36.59 8.25
C ALA A 142 7.79 -36.97 9.74
N SER A 143 6.57 -37.05 10.27
CA SER A 143 6.26 -37.34 11.68
C SER A 143 6.89 -36.38 12.69
N LEU A 144 7.05 -35.11 12.32
CA LEU A 144 7.58 -34.05 13.20
C LEU A 144 6.45 -33.08 13.57
N GLU A 145 6.34 -32.75 14.86
CA GLU A 145 5.43 -31.72 15.35
C GLU A 145 6.05 -30.32 15.15
N CYS A 146 5.25 -29.35 14.72
CA CYS A 146 5.67 -27.96 14.58
C CYS A 146 4.70 -27.01 15.28
N GLU A 147 5.25 -26.05 16.01
CA GLU A 147 4.51 -24.98 16.66
C GLU A 147 4.87 -23.64 16.01
N CYS A 148 3.86 -22.81 15.73
CA CYS A 148 4.09 -21.45 15.24
C CYS A 148 4.37 -20.51 16.43
N LEU A 149 5.63 -20.09 16.58
CA LEU A 149 6.08 -19.20 17.64
C LEU A 149 5.87 -17.70 17.35
N GLY A 150 5.13 -17.38 16.27
CA GLY A 150 4.83 -16.02 15.85
C GLY A 150 5.16 -15.74 14.38
N GLY A 151 4.86 -14.53 13.92
CA GLY A 151 5.14 -14.12 12.54
C GLY A 151 5.54 -12.65 12.39
N GLY A 152 5.82 -12.27 11.14
CA GLY A 152 6.24 -10.93 10.76
C GLY A 152 6.46 -10.85 9.25
N TYR A 153 7.14 -9.79 8.82
CA TYR A 153 7.42 -9.51 7.42
C TYR A 153 8.92 -9.55 7.17
N ILE A 154 9.31 -9.99 5.98
CA ILE A 154 10.70 -9.96 5.52
C ILE A 154 10.73 -9.17 4.22
N ILE A 155 11.44 -8.04 4.21
CA ILE A 155 11.83 -7.35 2.98
C ILE A 155 13.14 -7.98 2.50
N HIS A 156 13.14 -8.43 1.25
CA HIS A 156 14.32 -8.95 0.57
C HIS A 156 14.63 -8.07 -0.63
N ILE A 157 15.77 -7.38 -0.58
CA ILE A 157 16.27 -6.56 -1.68
C ILE A 157 17.50 -7.28 -2.24
N PRO A 158 17.37 -8.07 -3.31
CA PRO A 158 18.48 -8.84 -3.85
C PRO A 158 19.58 -7.96 -4.45
N ASP A 159 19.23 -6.81 -5.02
CA ASP A 159 20.17 -5.89 -5.69
C ASP A 159 21.20 -5.31 -4.71
N THR A 160 20.77 -4.95 -3.50
CA THR A 160 21.63 -4.42 -2.43
C THR A 160 22.06 -5.48 -1.43
N LYS A 161 21.64 -6.73 -1.63
CA LYS A 161 21.84 -7.85 -0.70
C LYS A 161 21.41 -7.51 0.73
N GLU A 162 20.21 -6.94 0.84
CA GLU A 162 19.63 -6.51 2.10
C GLU A 162 18.40 -7.35 2.48
N LEU A 163 18.34 -7.76 3.74
CA LEU A 163 17.20 -8.45 4.35
C LEU A 163 16.77 -7.71 5.61
N LYS A 164 15.49 -7.34 5.70
CA LYS A 164 14.91 -6.68 6.87
C LYS A 164 13.72 -7.47 7.39
N VAL A 165 13.81 -7.94 8.64
CA VAL A 165 12.73 -8.66 9.33
C VAL A 165 12.01 -7.70 10.29
N TYR A 166 10.69 -7.59 10.23
CA TYR A 166 9.95 -6.63 11.08
C TYR A 166 8.46 -6.94 11.25
N GLY A 167 7.81 -6.20 12.15
CA GLY A 167 6.36 -6.22 12.34
C GLY A 167 5.86 -7.43 13.11
N ASN A 168 4.57 -7.75 12.97
CA ASN A 168 3.94 -8.89 13.64
C ASN A 168 2.92 -9.57 12.73
N SER A 169 2.57 -10.81 13.06
CA SER A 169 1.40 -11.47 12.51
C SER A 169 0.16 -11.09 13.33
N GLN A 170 -0.95 -10.79 12.66
CA GLN A 170 -2.23 -10.53 13.32
C GLN A 170 -2.79 -11.78 14.01
N THR A 171 -2.45 -12.97 13.51
CA THR A 171 -3.01 -14.25 14.02
C THR A 171 -2.10 -14.94 15.02
N TYR A 172 -0.78 -14.83 14.84
CA TYR A 172 0.22 -15.56 15.65
C TYR A 172 1.06 -14.64 16.52
N GLY A 173 0.83 -13.34 16.49
CA GLY A 173 1.66 -12.36 17.19
C GLY A 173 3.03 -12.20 16.53
N GLN A 174 3.94 -11.60 17.29
CA GLN A 174 5.27 -11.25 16.82
C GLN A 174 6.24 -12.41 17.00
N ALA A 175 6.93 -12.78 15.91
CA ALA A 175 8.03 -13.75 15.98
C ALA A 175 9.26 -13.18 16.69
N ASP A 176 10.14 -14.08 17.13
CA ASP A 176 11.50 -13.73 17.54
C ASP A 176 12.33 -13.35 16.30
N HIS A 177 12.31 -12.07 15.94
CA HIS A 177 13.01 -11.56 14.77
C HIS A 177 14.53 -11.68 14.90
N ALA A 178 15.06 -11.69 16.13
CA ALA A 178 16.49 -11.89 16.36
C ALA A 178 16.90 -13.29 15.90
N LYS A 179 16.19 -14.34 16.36
CA LYS A 179 16.42 -15.73 15.89
C LYS A 179 16.22 -15.86 14.38
N THR A 180 15.21 -15.20 13.83
CA THR A 180 14.95 -15.21 12.39
C THR A 180 16.16 -14.66 11.61
N THR A 181 16.74 -13.55 12.05
CA THR A 181 17.93 -12.99 11.39
C THR A 181 19.19 -13.86 11.55
N GLU A 182 19.34 -14.60 12.64
CA GLU A 182 20.45 -15.55 12.79
C GLU A 182 20.37 -16.69 11.78
N ILE A 183 19.17 -17.24 11.56
CA ILE A 183 18.92 -18.26 10.55
C ILE A 183 19.22 -17.71 9.15
N LEU A 184 18.74 -16.50 8.85
CA LEU A 184 18.98 -15.85 7.55
C LEU A 184 20.46 -15.55 7.33
N LYS A 185 21.22 -15.13 8.35
CA LYS A 185 22.67 -14.91 8.28
C LYS A 185 23.44 -16.18 7.94
N LYS A 186 22.99 -17.34 8.44
CA LYS A 186 23.60 -18.64 8.10
C LYS A 186 23.31 -19.04 6.65
N GLN A 187 22.10 -18.77 6.17
CA GLN A 187 21.68 -19.16 4.81
C GLN A 187 22.20 -18.20 3.72
N TYR A 188 22.34 -16.92 4.05
CA TYR A 188 22.81 -15.87 3.14
C TYR A 188 24.09 -15.20 3.66
N PRO A 189 25.23 -15.93 3.71
CA PRO A 189 26.49 -15.40 4.25
C PRO A 189 27.06 -14.25 3.40
N THR A 190 26.61 -14.11 2.15
CA THR A 190 27.04 -13.06 1.22
C THR A 190 26.28 -11.75 1.38
N TYR A 191 25.23 -11.72 2.23
CA TYR A 191 24.41 -10.55 2.50
C TYR A 191 24.98 -9.81 3.71
N SER A 192 25.43 -8.58 3.50
CA SER A 192 26.08 -7.77 4.55
C SER A 192 25.08 -7.01 5.44
N SER A 193 23.85 -6.81 4.97
CA SER A 193 22.80 -6.07 5.72
C SER A 193 21.61 -6.99 6.00
N ILE A 194 21.68 -7.73 7.11
CA ILE A 194 20.55 -8.50 7.64
C ILE A 194 20.18 -7.94 9.01
N THR A 195 19.08 -7.20 9.07
CA THR A 195 18.63 -6.48 10.27
C THR A 195 17.21 -6.85 10.65
N TRP A 196 16.85 -6.65 11.92
CA TRP A 196 15.48 -6.76 12.37
C TRP A 196 15.02 -5.52 13.14
N SER A 197 13.72 -5.28 13.15
CA SER A 197 13.08 -4.27 14.01
C SER A 197 11.77 -4.80 14.57
N ASN A 198 11.56 -4.61 15.88
CA ASN A 198 10.29 -4.93 16.52
C ASN A 198 9.25 -3.83 16.32
N ASP A 199 9.65 -2.66 15.84
CA ASP A 199 8.74 -1.54 15.60
C ASP A 199 8.03 -1.71 14.26
N ALA A 200 6.73 -1.36 14.25
CA ALA A 200 6.04 -1.09 13.00
C ALA A 200 6.74 0.11 12.34
N ILE A 201 7.29 -0.08 11.15
CA ILE A 201 7.94 1.02 10.40
C ILE A 201 6.88 2.10 10.16
N VAL A 202 6.89 3.15 11.00
CA VAL A 202 6.06 4.35 10.86
C VAL A 202 6.30 4.97 9.48
#